data_AF-A0A3E0K9R8-F1
#
_entry.id   AF-A0A3E0K9R8-F1
#
_cell.length_a   1.000
_cell.length_b   1.000
_cell.length_c   1.000
_cell.angle_alpha   90.00
_cell.angle_beta   90.00
_cell.angle_gamma   90.00
#
_symmetry.space_group_name_H-M   'P 1'
#
loop_
_entity.id
_entity.type
_entity.pdbx_description
1 polymer ?
#
loop_
_entity_poly.entity_id
_entity_poly.type
_entity_poly.pdbx_seq_one_letter_code
_entity_poly.pdbx_strand_id
1 'polypeptide(L)'
;RPPGPRPGTTPRPAPDAGEEDDDARSPDAGDEPRDLLLYLTEHSRALADWERDVVGIVRDETLYFRPQLETKILNEGWATYWHMRIMREADLSEEEAVEFARMHAAVTAPSRMGINPYHLGCRILLDIYRRWETPSAEERRRYGRPGGQGMEKLFEVRETETDLSLIRNYLTKELVEELDLYVYRREGDRWVIVDKDWRSVRDELVRQMTNCGIPVITVADGDHRGNGELYLRHRHEGADLDVRYTEKTLPYVYRLWGRPVHLETVLDGRPTVFSCSGDQVVRQ
;
A
#
# COMPACT_ATOMS: atom_id res chain seq x y z
N ARG A 1 -16.71 10.23 42.02
CA ARG A 1 -15.68 11.29 42.13
C ARG A 1 -14.69 11.08 40.99
N PRO A 2 -14.67 11.95 39.96
CA PRO A 2 -13.68 11.85 38.90
C PRO A 2 -12.28 12.22 39.44
N PRO A 3 -11.20 11.58 38.97
CA PRO A 3 -9.85 11.95 39.36
C PRO A 3 -9.46 13.30 38.73
N GLY A 4 -8.84 14.17 39.54
CA GLY A 4 -8.47 15.53 39.18
C GLY A 4 -7.30 15.64 38.18
N PRO A 5 -7.07 16.86 37.64
CA PRO A 5 -6.10 17.09 36.57
C PRO A 5 -4.66 17.00 37.07
N ARG A 6 -3.77 16.42 36.25
CA ARG A 6 -2.32 16.43 36.46
C ARG A 6 -1.72 17.76 35.96
N PRO A 7 -0.74 18.36 36.66
CA PRO A 7 -0.11 19.60 36.23
C PRO A 7 1.12 19.37 35.35
N GLY A 8 1.34 20.26 34.38
CA GLY A 8 2.66 20.57 33.84
C GLY A 8 2.93 20.15 32.39
N THR A 9 2.49 20.98 31.44
CA THR A 9 3.09 21.05 30.09
C THR A 9 3.56 22.49 29.89
N THR A 10 4.88 22.68 29.79
CA THR A 10 5.47 23.94 29.36
C THR A 10 5.16 24.19 27.88
N PRO A 11 4.84 25.43 27.45
CA PRO A 11 4.58 25.71 26.04
C PRO A 11 5.90 25.72 25.26
N ARG A 12 5.86 25.12 24.06
CA ARG A 12 6.94 25.16 23.06
C ARG A 12 7.00 26.58 22.46
N PRO A 13 8.19 27.16 22.18
CA PRO A 13 8.25 28.49 21.57
C PRO A 13 7.72 28.43 20.13
N ALA A 14 7.01 29.49 19.73
CA ALA A 14 6.50 29.66 18.38
C ALA A 14 7.67 29.80 17.38
N PRO A 15 7.61 29.16 16.20
CA PRO A 15 8.58 29.42 15.15
C PRO A 15 8.37 30.80 14.55
N ASP A 16 9.50 31.44 14.26
CA ASP A 16 9.69 32.80 13.75
C ASP A 16 9.04 33.00 12.38
N ALA A 17 8.59 34.23 12.13
CA ALA A 17 7.93 34.63 10.89
C ALA A 17 8.97 35.06 9.86
N GLY A 18 8.95 34.43 8.68
CA GLY A 18 9.57 34.98 7.47
C GLY A 18 10.45 33.99 6.72
N GLU A 19 9.86 33.29 5.76
CA GLU A 19 10.46 32.94 4.47
C GLU A 19 9.28 32.52 3.56
N GLU A 20 8.88 33.44 2.69
CA GLU A 20 7.89 33.22 1.64
C GLU A 20 8.52 32.33 0.56
N ASP A 21 8.30 31.02 0.65
CA ASP A 21 8.49 30.12 -0.47
C ASP A 21 7.22 30.19 -1.35
N ASP A 22 7.40 30.82 -2.50
CA ASP A 22 6.42 31.03 -3.56
C ASP A 22 6.18 29.69 -4.29
N ASP A 23 5.65 28.70 -3.57
CA ASP A 23 5.22 27.44 -4.12
C ASP A 23 3.78 27.63 -4.59
N ALA A 24 3.63 27.89 -5.89
CA ALA A 24 2.36 28.01 -6.58
C ALA A 24 1.56 26.71 -6.42
N ARG A 25 0.84 26.61 -5.29
CA ARG A 25 -0.19 25.62 -5.04
C ARG A 25 -1.25 25.78 -6.11
N SER A 26 -1.24 24.89 -7.09
CA SER A 26 -2.36 24.74 -8.02
C SER A 26 -3.66 24.62 -7.21
N PRO A 27 -4.64 25.51 -7.42
CA PRO A 27 -5.96 25.34 -6.84
C PRO A 27 -6.63 24.10 -7.48
N ASP A 28 -7.45 23.37 -6.73
CA ASP A 28 -8.36 22.27 -7.16
C ASP A 28 -7.90 20.80 -7.21
N ALA A 29 -6.78 20.39 -6.60
CA ALA A 29 -6.51 18.95 -6.42
C ALA A 29 -7.36 18.27 -5.31
N GLY A 30 -8.21 19.01 -4.59
CA GLY A 30 -9.01 18.51 -3.46
C GLY A 30 -10.31 17.81 -3.85
N ASP A 31 -10.97 18.26 -4.92
CA ASP A 31 -12.37 17.94 -5.21
C ASP A 31 -12.59 16.91 -6.34
N GLU A 32 -11.51 16.46 -7.00
CA GLU A 32 -11.65 15.49 -8.09
C GLU A 32 -12.11 14.11 -7.59
N PRO A 33 -13.21 13.54 -8.14
CA PRO A 33 -13.67 12.21 -7.78
C PRO A 33 -12.58 11.15 -8.01
N ARG A 34 -12.27 10.37 -6.96
CA ARG A 34 -11.35 9.22 -7.03
C ARG A 34 -12.02 7.92 -7.45
N ASP A 35 -13.34 7.84 -7.30
CA ASP A 35 -14.11 6.64 -7.58
C ASP A 35 -14.59 6.65 -9.03
N LEU A 36 -13.70 6.22 -9.93
CA LEU A 36 -13.98 6.22 -11.37
C LEU A 36 -15.20 5.35 -11.72
N LEU A 37 -15.36 4.18 -11.07
CA LEU A 37 -16.48 3.29 -11.38
C LEU A 37 -17.82 3.89 -10.97
N LEU A 38 -17.89 4.52 -9.79
CA LEU A 38 -19.09 5.26 -9.38
C LEU A 38 -19.39 6.40 -10.36
N TYR A 39 -18.37 7.18 -10.71
CA TYR A 39 -18.52 8.31 -11.62
C TYR A 39 -19.07 7.88 -12.98
N LEU A 40 -18.53 6.80 -13.55
CA LEU A 40 -19.02 6.22 -14.81
C LEU A 40 -20.48 5.77 -14.69
N THR A 41 -20.82 5.09 -13.59
CA THR A 41 -22.19 4.63 -13.32
C THR A 41 -23.19 5.77 -13.16
N GLU A 42 -22.79 6.92 -12.61
CA GLU A 42 -23.68 8.07 -12.39
C GLU A 42 -23.78 8.99 -13.62
N HIS A 43 -22.68 9.18 -14.36
CA HIS A 43 -22.57 10.25 -15.36
C HIS A 43 -22.45 9.77 -16.80
N SER A 44 -22.06 8.51 -17.05
CA SER A 44 -21.97 8.01 -18.42
C SER A 44 -23.34 8.07 -19.09
N ARG A 45 -23.37 8.59 -20.33
CA ARG A 45 -24.58 8.61 -21.17
C ARG A 45 -24.68 7.39 -22.08
N ALA A 46 -23.63 6.56 -22.12
CA ALA A 46 -23.54 5.40 -23.00
C ALA A 46 -23.98 4.10 -22.32
N LEU A 47 -23.85 4.00 -21.00
CA LEU A 47 -24.21 2.79 -20.25
C LEU A 47 -25.72 2.57 -20.22
N ALA A 48 -26.13 1.35 -20.58
CA ALA A 48 -27.47 0.86 -20.30
C ALA A 48 -27.64 0.55 -18.79
N ASP A 49 -28.89 0.49 -18.31
CA ASP A 49 -29.19 0.27 -16.89
C ASP A 49 -28.55 -1.02 -16.34
N TRP A 50 -28.62 -2.13 -17.10
CA TRP A 50 -27.98 -3.38 -16.69
C TRP A 50 -26.44 -3.32 -16.70
N GLU A 51 -25.83 -2.48 -17.55
CA GLU A 51 -24.37 -2.30 -17.56
C GLU A 51 -23.93 -1.53 -16.32
N ARG A 52 -24.74 -0.55 -15.88
CA ARG A 52 -24.53 0.17 -14.61
C ARG A 52 -24.59 -0.80 -13.42
N ASP A 53 -25.54 -1.73 -13.41
CA ASP A 53 -25.63 -2.75 -12.37
C ASP A 53 -24.37 -3.62 -12.31
N VAL A 54 -23.86 -4.06 -13.47
CA VAL A 54 -22.62 -4.85 -13.55
C VAL A 54 -21.41 -4.05 -13.04
N VAL A 55 -21.26 -2.78 -13.45
CA VAL A 55 -20.18 -1.92 -12.96
C VAL A 55 -20.30 -1.69 -11.45
N GLY A 56 -21.52 -1.52 -10.94
CA GLY A 56 -21.81 -1.41 -9.51
C GLY A 56 -21.37 -2.64 -8.72
N ILE A 57 -21.68 -3.85 -9.21
CA ILE A 57 -21.24 -5.11 -8.59
C ILE A 57 -19.71 -5.19 -8.51
N VAL A 58 -19.01 -4.88 -9.61
CA VAL A 58 -17.53 -4.89 -9.65
C VAL A 58 -16.94 -3.87 -8.67
N ARG A 59 -17.55 -2.69 -8.57
CA ARG A 59 -17.15 -1.66 -7.61
C ARG A 59 -17.34 -2.13 -6.17
N ASP A 60 -18.50 -2.69 -5.84
CA ASP A 60 -18.80 -3.16 -4.49
C ASP A 60 -17.87 -4.30 -4.08
N GLU A 61 -17.56 -5.22 -5.00
CA GLU A 61 -16.56 -6.28 -4.79
C GLU A 61 -15.17 -5.70 -4.53
N THR A 62 -14.75 -4.69 -5.31
CA THR A 62 -13.47 -3.99 -5.11
C THR A 62 -13.38 -3.35 -3.73
N LEU A 63 -14.45 -2.68 -3.28
CA LEU A 63 -14.52 -2.07 -1.96
C LEU A 63 -14.53 -3.11 -0.84
N TYR A 64 -15.20 -4.24 -1.05
CA TYR A 64 -15.21 -5.36 -0.11
C TYR A 64 -13.81 -5.94 0.11
N PHE A 65 -13.01 -6.11 -0.95
CA PHE A 65 -11.65 -6.64 -0.85
C PHE A 65 -10.57 -5.59 -0.53
N ARG A 66 -10.92 -4.30 -0.48
CA ARG A 66 -9.98 -3.22 -0.16
C ARG A 66 -9.22 -3.45 1.16
N PRO A 67 -9.85 -3.85 2.28
CA PRO A 67 -9.13 -4.13 3.52
C PRO A 67 -8.12 -5.27 3.40
N GLN A 68 -8.40 -6.29 2.57
CA GLN A 68 -7.47 -7.41 2.33
C GLN A 68 -6.22 -6.94 1.58
N LEU A 69 -6.36 -5.97 0.68
CA LEU A 69 -5.22 -5.36 -0.02
C LEU A 69 -4.39 -4.49 0.94
N GLU A 70 -5.03 -3.77 1.84
CA GLU A 70 -4.37 -2.88 2.81
C GLU A 70 -3.65 -3.63 3.94
N THR A 71 -4.00 -4.89 4.17
CA THR A 71 -3.48 -5.71 5.29
C THR A 71 -2.86 -7.01 4.81
N LYS A 72 -2.49 -7.13 3.53
CA LYS A 72 -2.01 -8.38 2.93
C LYS A 72 -0.83 -8.97 3.72
N ILE A 73 0.22 -8.21 3.98
CA ILE A 73 1.41 -8.67 4.71
C ILE A 73 1.04 -9.05 6.14
N LEU A 74 0.26 -8.21 6.82
CA LEU A 74 -0.20 -8.49 8.18
C LEU A 74 -1.04 -9.77 8.25
N ASN A 75 -2.01 -9.91 7.35
CA ASN A 75 -2.94 -11.04 7.30
C ASN A 75 -2.22 -12.35 6.98
N GLU A 76 -1.41 -12.39 5.92
CA GLU A 76 -0.65 -13.59 5.56
C GLU A 76 0.40 -13.92 6.64
N GLY A 77 1.05 -12.90 7.21
CA GLY A 77 1.96 -13.06 8.34
C GLY A 77 1.27 -13.62 9.59
N TRP A 78 0.07 -13.13 9.90
CA TRP A 78 -0.74 -13.58 11.03
C TRP A 78 -1.16 -15.04 10.89
N ALA A 79 -1.64 -15.42 9.70
CA ALA A 79 -1.95 -16.80 9.37
C ALA A 79 -0.71 -17.70 9.53
N THR A 80 0.44 -17.25 9.01
CA THR A 80 1.72 -17.98 9.11
C THR A 80 2.17 -18.16 10.56
N TYR A 81 2.05 -17.11 11.38
CA TYR A 81 2.39 -17.13 12.80
C TYR A 81 1.56 -18.16 13.56
N TRP A 82 0.23 -18.13 13.39
CA TRP A 82 -0.66 -19.08 14.06
C TRP A 82 -0.51 -20.49 13.55
N HIS A 83 -0.35 -20.68 12.24
CA HIS A 83 -0.11 -22.00 11.68
C HIS A 83 1.16 -22.62 12.27
N MET A 84 2.26 -21.86 12.33
CA MET A 84 3.49 -22.34 12.97
C MET A 84 3.30 -22.65 14.46
N ARG A 85 2.54 -21.84 15.18
CA ARG A 85 2.30 -22.05 16.61
C ARG A 85 1.45 -23.27 16.89
N ILE A 86 0.30 -23.40 16.20
CA ILE A 86 -0.61 -24.53 16.34
C ILE A 86 0.12 -25.83 16.03
N MET A 87 0.89 -25.87 14.94
CA MET A 87 1.62 -27.08 14.54
C MET A 87 2.75 -27.44 15.51
N ARG A 88 3.32 -26.48 16.24
CA ARG A 88 4.30 -26.75 17.30
C ARG A 88 3.67 -27.29 18.59
N GLU A 89 2.41 -26.94 18.85
CA GLU A 89 1.66 -27.37 20.03
C GLU A 89 0.86 -28.67 19.77
N ALA A 90 0.70 -29.06 18.50
CA ALA A 90 0.07 -30.31 18.10
C ALA A 90 0.95 -31.53 18.38
N ASP A 91 0.31 -32.66 18.72
CA ASP A 91 0.97 -33.96 18.88
C ASP A 91 1.20 -34.58 17.49
N LEU A 92 2.34 -34.27 16.87
CA LEU A 92 2.71 -34.72 15.53
C LEU A 92 3.72 -35.85 15.61
N SER A 93 3.58 -36.84 14.73
CA SER A 93 4.66 -37.80 14.45
C SER A 93 5.85 -37.13 13.77
N GLU A 94 7.01 -37.79 13.78
CA GLU A 94 8.22 -37.28 13.10
C GLU A 94 8.00 -37.05 11.59
N GLU A 95 7.23 -37.93 10.94
CA GLU A 95 6.92 -37.81 9.52
C GLU A 95 6.06 -36.57 9.23
N GLU A 96 5.00 -36.36 10.00
CA GLU A 96 4.12 -35.20 9.89
C GLU A 96 4.87 -33.89 10.18
N ALA A 97 5.77 -33.89 11.17
CA ALA A 97 6.59 -32.73 11.49
C ALA A 97 7.54 -32.35 10.34
N VAL A 98 8.15 -33.35 9.68
CA VAL A 98 9.01 -33.13 8.51
C VAL A 98 8.21 -32.64 7.30
N GLU A 99 7.03 -33.21 7.06
CA GLU A 99 6.14 -32.77 5.99
C GLU A 99 5.70 -31.32 6.19
N PHE A 100 5.26 -30.97 7.40
CA PHE A 100 4.92 -29.60 7.77
C PHE A 100 6.11 -28.64 7.55
N ALA A 101 7.31 -29.01 8.01
CA ALA A 101 8.50 -28.18 7.83
C ALA A 101 8.81 -27.91 6.36
N ARG A 102 8.68 -28.93 5.49
CA ARG A 102 8.87 -28.77 4.03
C ARG A 102 7.83 -27.83 3.43
N MET A 103 6.55 -28.03 3.76
CA MET A 103 5.45 -27.19 3.27
C MET A 103 5.61 -25.74 3.72
N HIS A 104 5.89 -25.53 5.01
CA HIS A 104 6.09 -24.20 5.58
C HIS A 104 7.28 -23.48 4.93
N ALA A 105 8.41 -24.17 4.74
CA ALA A 105 9.57 -23.60 4.06
C ALA A 105 9.27 -23.20 2.61
N ALA A 106 8.47 -23.99 1.89
CA ALA A 106 8.08 -23.66 0.52
C ALA A 106 7.21 -22.39 0.44
N VAL A 107 6.25 -22.24 1.35
CA VAL A 107 5.33 -21.08 1.38
C VAL A 107 6.03 -19.82 1.87
N THR A 108 6.93 -19.95 2.84
CA THR A 108 7.64 -18.80 3.46
C THR A 108 8.98 -18.50 2.81
N ALA A 109 9.32 -19.17 1.70
CA ALA A 109 10.57 -18.95 0.97
C ALA A 109 10.67 -17.48 0.51
N PRO A 110 11.77 -16.77 0.82
CA PRO A 110 11.98 -15.42 0.31
C PRO A 110 11.99 -15.39 -1.22
N SER A 111 11.42 -14.35 -1.82
CA SER A 111 11.52 -14.09 -3.25
C SER A 111 12.71 -13.18 -3.54
N ARG A 112 13.41 -13.42 -4.66
CA ARG A 112 14.54 -12.58 -5.09
C ARG A 112 14.08 -11.29 -5.78
N MET A 113 12.83 -11.26 -6.24
CA MET A 113 12.29 -10.24 -7.15
C MET A 113 11.15 -9.43 -6.51
N GLY A 114 10.76 -9.77 -5.27
CA GLY A 114 9.66 -9.12 -4.58
C GLY A 114 9.55 -9.59 -3.14
N ILE A 115 8.61 -9.00 -2.42
CA ILE A 115 8.37 -9.36 -1.02
C ILE A 115 7.47 -10.59 -0.98
N ASN A 116 7.86 -11.59 -0.20
CA ASN A 116 6.94 -12.64 0.21
C ASN A 116 6.18 -12.17 1.47
N PRO A 117 4.86 -11.91 1.39
CA PRO A 117 4.08 -11.41 2.53
C PRO A 117 4.03 -12.41 3.70
N TYR A 118 3.98 -13.72 3.40
CA TYR A 118 4.03 -14.77 4.43
C TYR A 118 5.34 -14.72 5.22
N HIS A 119 6.45 -14.49 4.52
CA HIS A 119 7.76 -14.38 5.13
C HIS A 119 7.87 -13.09 5.95
N LEU A 120 7.75 -11.92 5.31
CA LEU A 120 8.00 -10.63 5.95
C LEU A 120 7.04 -10.38 7.12
N GLY A 121 5.74 -10.63 6.92
CA GLY A 121 4.72 -10.41 7.94
C GLY A 121 4.96 -11.29 9.17
N CYS A 122 5.24 -12.58 8.98
CA CYS A 122 5.53 -13.51 10.07
C CYS A 122 6.77 -13.07 10.86
N ARG A 123 7.83 -12.66 10.17
CA ARG A 123 9.08 -12.21 10.80
C ARG A 123 8.89 -10.95 11.64
N ILE A 124 8.11 -9.99 11.15
CA ILE A 124 7.73 -8.79 11.91
C ILE A 124 6.91 -9.16 13.15
N LEU A 125 5.90 -10.03 13.02
CA LEU A 125 5.07 -10.43 14.17
C LEU A 125 5.88 -11.19 15.24
N LEU A 126 6.78 -12.09 14.83
CA LEU A 126 7.68 -12.79 15.77
C LEU A 126 8.60 -11.81 16.51
N ASP A 127 9.10 -10.79 15.82
CA ASP A 127 9.91 -9.74 16.40
C ASP A 127 9.12 -8.87 17.40
N ILE A 128 7.89 -8.47 17.06
CA ILE A 128 6.98 -7.77 17.97
C ILE A 128 6.71 -8.62 19.22
N TYR A 129 6.35 -9.89 19.03
CA TYR A 129 6.09 -10.80 20.14
C TYR A 129 7.30 -10.88 21.08
N ARG A 130 8.50 -11.16 20.56
CA ARG A 130 9.75 -11.24 21.34
C ARG A 130 9.98 -9.97 22.15
N ARG A 131 9.85 -8.81 21.50
CA ARG A 131 10.14 -7.50 22.11
C ARG A 131 9.19 -7.11 23.24
N TRP A 132 7.96 -7.62 23.25
CA TRP A 132 6.98 -7.37 24.33
C TRP A 132 6.91 -8.51 25.34
N GLU A 133 7.26 -9.73 24.95
CA GLU A 133 7.31 -10.88 25.85
C GLU A 133 8.58 -10.86 26.70
N THR A 134 9.75 -10.77 26.05
CA THR A 134 11.06 -10.81 26.71
C THR A 134 11.92 -9.64 26.23
N PRO A 135 11.58 -8.38 26.59
CA PRO A 135 12.34 -7.21 26.18
C PRO A 135 13.76 -7.25 26.74
N SER A 136 14.72 -6.80 25.92
CA SER A 136 16.10 -6.60 26.34
C SER A 136 16.21 -5.51 27.42
N ALA A 137 17.34 -5.48 28.14
CA ALA A 137 17.60 -4.47 29.17
C ALA A 137 17.57 -3.04 28.61
N GLU A 138 18.00 -2.85 27.35
CA GLU A 138 17.91 -1.55 26.67
C GLU A 138 16.47 -1.17 26.38
N GLU A 139 15.66 -2.09 25.87
CA GLU A 139 14.25 -1.82 25.55
C GLU A 139 13.41 -1.53 26.79
N ARG A 140 13.70 -2.20 27.90
CA ARG A 140 13.11 -1.89 29.21
C ARG A 140 13.42 -0.45 29.63
N ARG A 141 14.67 0.00 29.48
CA ARG A 141 15.10 1.36 29.84
C ARG A 141 14.55 2.43 28.89
N ARG A 142 14.60 2.18 27.58
CA ARG A 142 14.29 3.18 26.55
C ARG A 142 12.79 3.31 26.28
N TYR A 143 12.06 2.19 26.30
CA TYR A 143 10.65 2.14 25.91
C TYR A 143 9.73 1.73 27.06
N GLY A 144 10.27 1.44 28.25
CA GLY A 144 9.46 1.10 29.42
C GLY A 144 8.71 -0.23 29.30
N ARG A 145 9.16 -1.17 28.45
CA ARG A 145 8.44 -2.44 28.23
C ARG A 145 8.56 -3.36 29.46
N PRO A 146 7.45 -3.76 30.09
CA PRO A 146 7.49 -4.57 31.31
C PRO A 146 7.87 -6.04 31.06
N GLY A 147 7.57 -6.59 29.88
CA GLY A 147 7.68 -8.02 29.58
C GLY A 147 6.39 -8.78 29.90
N GLY A 148 6.23 -9.98 29.34
CA GLY A 148 5.05 -10.84 29.51
C GLY A 148 3.80 -10.37 28.77
N GLN A 149 3.94 -9.47 27.80
CA GLN A 149 2.81 -8.86 27.05
C GLN A 149 2.88 -9.14 25.54
N GLY A 150 3.63 -10.17 25.12
CA GLY A 150 3.84 -10.45 23.70
C GLY A 150 2.53 -10.71 22.96
N MET A 151 1.64 -11.52 23.53
CA MET A 151 0.35 -11.83 22.92
C MET A 151 -0.61 -10.64 22.90
N GLU A 152 -0.72 -9.91 24.01
CA GLU A 152 -1.55 -8.72 24.10
C GLU A 152 -1.16 -7.72 23.00
N LYS A 153 0.14 -7.50 22.82
CA LYS A 153 0.63 -6.60 21.76
C LYS A 153 0.32 -7.09 20.36
N LEU A 154 0.44 -8.40 20.11
CA LEU A 154 0.12 -8.97 18.80
C LEU A 154 -1.35 -8.76 18.41
N PHE A 155 -2.28 -8.94 19.35
CA PHE A 155 -3.69 -8.67 19.10
C PHE A 155 -3.98 -7.19 18.87
N GLU A 156 -3.35 -6.29 19.64
CA GLU A 156 -3.44 -4.84 19.42
C GLU A 156 -2.99 -4.45 17.99
N VAL A 157 -1.83 -4.98 17.55
CA VAL A 157 -1.29 -4.75 16.20
C VAL A 157 -2.26 -5.26 15.13
N ARG A 158 -2.80 -6.46 15.30
CA ARG A 158 -3.78 -7.07 14.37
C ARG A 158 -5.09 -6.28 14.27
N GLU A 159 -5.45 -5.53 15.30
CA GLU A 159 -6.67 -4.74 15.35
C GLU A 159 -6.49 -3.33 14.77
N THR A 160 -5.29 -2.77 14.86
CA THR A 160 -5.06 -1.33 14.63
C THR A 160 -4.17 -0.98 13.44
N GLU A 161 -3.38 -1.93 12.93
CA GLU A 161 -2.36 -1.65 11.91
C GLU A 161 -2.79 -2.09 10.50
N THR A 162 -2.42 -1.30 9.49
CA THR A 162 -2.39 -1.71 8.08
C THR A 162 -0.97 -2.13 7.69
N ASP A 163 -0.76 -2.67 6.49
CA ASP A 163 0.60 -3.00 6.01
C ASP A 163 1.52 -1.77 6.02
N LEU A 164 0.99 -0.61 5.62
CA LEU A 164 1.73 0.65 5.63
C LEU A 164 2.21 1.00 7.04
N SER A 165 1.31 0.97 8.02
CA SER A 165 1.66 1.33 9.39
C SER A 165 2.47 0.24 10.09
N LEU A 166 2.22 -1.04 9.78
CA LEU A 166 3.01 -2.18 10.25
C LEU A 166 4.49 -2.04 9.85
N ILE A 167 4.76 -1.82 8.57
CA ILE A 167 6.13 -1.63 8.06
C ILE A 167 6.76 -0.37 8.68
N ARG A 168 6.04 0.76 8.66
CA ARG A 168 6.57 2.02 9.18
C ARG A 168 6.94 1.93 10.67
N ASN A 169 6.10 1.27 11.48
CA ASN A 169 6.21 1.26 12.93
C ASN A 169 7.10 0.12 13.45
N TYR A 170 7.13 -1.03 12.77
CA TYR A 170 7.74 -2.25 13.31
C TYR A 170 8.86 -2.87 12.47
N LEU A 171 9.09 -2.42 11.22
CA LEU A 171 10.28 -2.84 10.47
C LEU A 171 11.53 -2.16 11.06
N THR A 172 12.31 -2.92 11.83
CA THR A 172 13.53 -2.41 12.48
C THR A 172 14.75 -2.60 11.61
N LYS A 173 15.85 -1.91 11.97
CA LYS A 173 17.15 -2.10 11.35
C LYS A 173 17.61 -3.55 11.42
N GLU A 174 17.46 -4.17 12.59
CA GLU A 174 17.88 -5.56 12.84
C GLU A 174 17.11 -6.53 11.95
N LEU A 175 15.80 -6.30 11.73
CA LEU A 175 15.01 -7.09 10.81
C LEU A 175 15.44 -6.90 9.35
N VAL A 176 15.72 -5.67 8.92
CA VAL A 176 16.20 -5.42 7.55
C VAL A 176 17.52 -6.15 7.29
N GLU A 177 18.45 -6.11 8.25
CA GLU A 177 19.74 -6.82 8.16
C GLU A 177 19.56 -8.34 8.20
N GLU A 178 18.70 -8.86 9.08
CA GLU A 178 18.44 -10.29 9.22
C GLU A 178 17.74 -10.89 7.99
N LEU A 179 16.87 -10.12 7.35
CA LEU A 179 16.10 -10.54 6.19
C LEU A 179 16.80 -10.23 4.85
N ASP A 180 18.00 -9.63 4.89
CA ASP A 180 18.80 -9.28 3.71
C ASP A 180 18.00 -8.41 2.71
N LEU A 181 17.24 -7.43 3.23
CA LEU A 181 16.38 -6.57 2.42
C LEU A 181 17.15 -5.38 1.85
N TYR A 182 16.93 -5.11 0.55
CA TYR A 182 17.59 -4.04 -0.18
C TYR A 182 16.64 -3.30 -1.13
N VAL A 183 16.96 -2.05 -1.44
CA VAL A 183 16.26 -1.30 -2.50
C VAL A 183 16.89 -1.68 -3.84
N TYR A 184 16.08 -2.27 -4.71
CA TYR A 184 16.50 -2.63 -6.05
C TYR A 184 15.91 -1.69 -7.09
N ARG A 185 16.68 -1.39 -8.13
CA ARG A 185 16.21 -0.69 -9.33
C ARG A 185 16.62 -1.48 -10.56
N ARG A 186 15.77 -1.47 -11.58
CA ARG A 186 16.11 -2.05 -12.88
C ARG A 186 16.86 -0.99 -13.70
N GLU A 187 18.12 -1.26 -14.00
CA GLU A 187 18.93 -0.48 -14.95
C GLU A 187 19.12 -1.33 -16.21
N GLY A 188 18.43 -0.96 -17.29
CA GLY A 188 18.31 -1.80 -18.49
C GLY A 188 17.64 -3.14 -18.17
N ASP A 189 18.37 -4.24 -18.40
CA ASP A 189 17.92 -5.62 -18.13
C ASP A 189 18.42 -6.19 -16.79
N ARG A 190 19.10 -5.40 -15.96
CA ARG A 190 19.71 -5.87 -14.71
C ARG A 190 19.09 -5.18 -13.49
N TRP A 191 18.96 -5.94 -12.41
CA TRP A 191 18.64 -5.39 -11.11
C TRP A 191 19.92 -5.00 -10.39
N VAL A 192 20.00 -3.75 -9.98
CA VAL A 192 21.11 -3.21 -9.18
C VAL A 192 20.60 -2.86 -7.79
N ILE A 193 21.43 -3.13 -6.77
CA ILE A 193 21.17 -2.67 -5.42
C ILE A 193 21.51 -1.19 -5.39
N VAL A 194 20.51 -0.36 -5.14
CA VAL A 194 20.65 1.10 -5.10
C VAL A 194 20.96 1.57 -3.68
N ASP A 195 20.36 0.94 -2.68
CA ASP A 195 20.55 1.32 -1.28
C ASP A 195 20.42 0.11 -0.35
N LYS A 196 21.16 0.17 0.76
CA LYS A 196 21.17 -0.79 1.86
C LYS A 196 20.81 -0.16 3.21
N ASP A 197 20.64 1.16 3.27
CA ASP A 197 20.20 1.81 4.49
C ASP A 197 18.77 1.37 4.84
N TRP A 198 18.57 0.96 6.10
CA TRP A 198 17.30 0.38 6.53
C TRP A 198 16.14 1.38 6.46
N ARG A 199 16.39 2.69 6.57
CA ARG A 199 15.34 3.71 6.44
C ARG A 199 14.92 3.81 5.00
N SER A 200 15.88 3.86 4.07
CA SER A 200 15.59 3.84 2.63
C SER A 200 14.80 2.60 2.22
N VAL A 201 15.16 1.41 2.73
CA VAL A 201 14.39 0.18 2.50
C VAL A 201 12.97 0.32 3.01
N ARG A 202 12.78 0.71 4.28
CA ARG A 202 11.45 0.88 4.87
C ARG A 202 10.61 1.90 4.10
N ASP A 203 11.18 3.04 3.75
CA ASP A 203 10.46 4.14 3.11
C ASP A 203 10.09 3.78 1.65
N GLU A 204 10.95 3.03 0.95
CA GLU A 204 10.61 2.42 -0.34
C GLU A 204 9.44 1.44 -0.22
N LEU A 205 9.48 0.52 0.76
CA LEU A 205 8.40 -0.43 0.99
C LEU A 205 7.06 0.26 1.30
N VAL A 206 7.09 1.29 2.14
CA VAL A 206 5.92 2.11 2.45
C VAL A 206 5.37 2.80 1.21
N ARG A 207 6.25 3.38 0.38
CA ARG A 207 5.84 4.01 -0.88
C ARG A 207 5.19 3.02 -1.83
N GLN A 208 5.76 1.82 -2.00
CA GLN A 208 5.18 0.77 -2.85
C GLN A 208 3.79 0.32 -2.39
N MET A 209 3.50 0.45 -1.09
CA MET A 209 2.20 0.10 -0.50
C MET A 209 1.23 1.28 -0.43
N THR A 210 1.63 2.48 -0.88
CA THR A 210 0.73 3.63 -0.93
C THR A 210 -0.41 3.33 -1.91
N ASN A 211 -1.64 3.56 -1.45
CA ASN A 211 -2.87 3.12 -2.12
C ASN A 211 -2.84 1.63 -2.57
N CYS A 212 -2.23 0.75 -1.75
CA CYS A 212 -2.07 -0.67 -2.04
C CYS A 212 -1.26 -0.99 -3.31
N GLY A 213 -0.41 -0.05 -3.76
CA GLY A 213 0.32 -0.16 -5.03
C GLY A 213 -0.56 0.04 -6.27
N ILE A 214 -1.82 0.47 -6.09
CA ILE A 214 -2.75 0.77 -7.16
C ILE A 214 -2.61 2.26 -7.52
N PRO A 215 -2.35 2.62 -8.80
CA PRO A 215 -2.29 4.01 -9.21
C PRO A 215 -3.58 4.77 -8.91
N VAL A 216 -3.45 6.02 -8.43
CA VAL A 216 -4.60 6.87 -8.11
C VAL A 216 -5.01 7.66 -9.35
N ILE A 217 -6.13 7.28 -9.96
CA ILE A 217 -6.71 7.98 -11.10
C ILE A 217 -7.95 8.76 -10.64
N THR A 218 -8.00 10.05 -10.94
CA THR A 218 -9.13 10.93 -10.66
C THR A 218 -9.80 11.41 -11.92
N VAL A 219 -11.08 11.77 -11.80
CA VAL A 219 -11.81 12.45 -12.87
C VAL A 219 -11.57 13.96 -12.73
N ALA A 220 -10.80 14.52 -13.65
CA ALA A 220 -10.53 15.95 -13.67
C ALA A 220 -11.62 16.74 -14.39
N ASP A 221 -12.22 16.17 -15.45
CA ASP A 221 -13.29 16.81 -16.21
C ASP A 221 -14.16 15.75 -16.90
N GLY A 222 -15.48 15.80 -16.71
CA GLY A 222 -16.45 14.91 -17.37
C GLY A 222 -17.12 15.50 -18.61
N ASP A 223 -16.78 16.73 -18.99
CA ASP A 223 -17.25 17.39 -20.21
C ASP A 223 -16.10 18.16 -20.85
N HIS A 224 -14.98 17.46 -21.08
CA HIS A 224 -13.76 18.07 -21.53
C HIS A 224 -13.97 18.85 -22.84
N ARG A 225 -13.61 20.13 -22.80
CA ARG A 225 -13.79 21.10 -23.91
C ARG A 225 -15.25 21.25 -24.39
N GLY A 226 -16.24 20.86 -23.58
CA GLY A 226 -17.66 20.89 -23.94
C GLY A 226 -18.07 19.81 -24.96
N ASN A 227 -17.23 18.79 -25.17
CA ASN A 227 -17.47 17.72 -26.14
C ASN A 227 -18.02 16.43 -25.49
N GLY A 228 -18.30 16.42 -24.19
CA GLY A 228 -18.65 15.24 -23.41
C GLY A 228 -17.51 14.23 -23.32
N GLU A 229 -16.27 14.65 -23.53
CA GLU A 229 -15.07 13.83 -23.41
C GLU A 229 -14.67 13.69 -21.93
N LEU A 230 -14.07 12.55 -21.56
CA LEU A 230 -13.64 12.30 -20.19
C LEU A 230 -12.16 12.62 -20.05
N TYR A 231 -11.81 13.51 -19.13
CA TYR A 231 -10.42 13.81 -18.78
C TYR A 231 -10.10 13.24 -17.41
N LEU A 232 -9.17 12.29 -17.39
CA LEU A 232 -8.64 11.63 -16.22
C LEU A 232 -7.27 12.18 -15.89
N ARG A 233 -6.95 12.22 -14.60
CA ARG A 233 -5.62 12.58 -14.11
C ARG A 233 -5.07 11.48 -13.23
N HIS A 234 -3.85 11.06 -13.52
CA HIS A 234 -3.07 10.24 -12.62
C HIS A 234 -2.41 11.13 -11.57
N ARG A 235 -2.73 10.91 -10.30
CA ARG A 235 -1.98 11.52 -9.19
C ARG A 235 -0.66 10.77 -9.05
N HIS A 236 0.38 11.31 -9.69
CA HIS A 236 1.70 10.71 -9.71
C HIS A 236 2.34 10.80 -8.30
N GLU A 237 2.45 9.65 -7.64
CA GLU A 237 3.04 9.51 -6.30
C GLU A 237 4.48 8.95 -6.38
N GLY A 238 5.21 9.33 -7.43
CA GLY A 238 6.61 8.91 -7.66
C GLY A 238 6.77 7.59 -8.44
N ALA A 239 5.68 7.01 -8.95
CA ALA A 239 5.69 5.82 -9.78
C ALA A 239 4.97 6.08 -11.11
N ASP A 240 5.64 5.74 -12.21
CA ASP A 240 5.08 5.86 -13.56
C ASP A 240 4.06 4.75 -13.83
N LEU A 241 3.06 5.05 -14.67
CA LEU A 241 2.15 4.02 -15.17
C LEU A 241 2.87 3.08 -16.14
N ASP A 242 2.54 1.79 -16.09
CA ASP A 242 2.97 0.86 -17.14
C ASP A 242 2.27 1.22 -18.45
N VAL A 243 3.05 1.71 -19.42
CA VAL A 243 2.55 2.18 -20.71
C VAL A 243 1.71 1.12 -21.43
N ARG A 244 2.17 -0.14 -21.44
CA ARG A 244 1.46 -1.22 -22.16
C ARG A 244 0.14 -1.56 -21.48
N TYR A 245 0.10 -1.51 -20.15
CA TYR A 245 -1.11 -1.71 -19.39
C TYR A 245 -2.10 -0.55 -19.64
N THR A 246 -1.64 0.70 -19.54
CA THR A 246 -2.46 1.89 -19.81
C THR A 246 -3.07 1.88 -21.20
N GLU A 247 -2.28 1.61 -22.24
CA GLU A 247 -2.77 1.53 -23.63
C GLU A 247 -3.82 0.44 -23.85
N LYS A 248 -3.76 -0.66 -23.08
CA LYS A 248 -4.76 -1.72 -23.12
C LYS A 248 -5.99 -1.44 -22.27
N THR A 249 -5.85 -0.67 -21.20
CA THR A 249 -6.93 -0.38 -20.26
C THR A 249 -7.85 0.74 -20.75
N LEU A 250 -7.31 1.79 -21.36
CA LEU A 250 -8.08 2.96 -21.79
C LEU A 250 -9.24 2.65 -22.77
N PRO A 251 -9.12 1.71 -23.72
CA PRO A 251 -10.26 1.31 -24.57
C PRO A 251 -11.47 0.79 -23.79
N TYR A 252 -11.26 0.15 -22.63
CA TYR A 252 -12.37 -0.28 -21.78
C TYR A 252 -13.06 0.90 -21.10
N VAL A 253 -12.28 1.90 -20.66
CA VAL A 253 -12.84 3.14 -20.10
C VAL A 253 -13.63 3.90 -21.18
N TYR A 254 -13.07 4.00 -22.39
CA TYR A 254 -13.77 4.56 -23.54
C TYR A 254 -15.10 3.84 -23.81
N ARG A 255 -15.13 2.50 -23.74
CA ARG A 255 -16.36 1.74 -23.92
C ARG A 255 -17.42 2.05 -22.86
N LEU A 256 -17.01 2.21 -21.60
CA LEU A 256 -17.92 2.55 -20.51
C LEU A 256 -18.40 4.01 -20.58
N TRP A 257 -17.57 4.93 -21.07
CA TRP A 257 -17.92 6.35 -21.19
C TRP A 257 -18.69 6.68 -22.49
N GLY A 258 -18.33 6.02 -23.59
CA GLY A 258 -18.88 6.17 -24.94
C GLY A 258 -18.35 7.34 -25.77
N ARG A 259 -17.40 8.12 -25.22
CA ARG A 259 -16.73 9.24 -25.91
C ARG A 259 -15.23 9.21 -25.65
N PRO A 260 -14.41 9.98 -26.39
CA PRO A 260 -12.97 10.01 -26.19
C PRO A 260 -12.58 10.24 -24.72
N VAL A 261 -11.52 9.53 -24.31
CA VAL A 261 -10.99 9.56 -22.95
C VAL A 261 -9.53 10.00 -22.99
N HIS A 262 -9.17 10.96 -22.16
CA HIS A 262 -7.81 11.46 -21.99
C HIS A 262 -7.31 11.07 -20.60
N LEU A 263 -6.07 10.64 -20.50
CA LEU A 263 -5.40 10.37 -19.24
C LEU A 263 -4.08 11.13 -19.18
N GLU A 264 -4.05 12.16 -18.34
CA GLU A 264 -2.86 12.92 -18.00
C GLU A 264 -2.03 12.17 -16.95
N THR A 265 -0.73 12.03 -17.20
CA THR A 265 0.24 11.44 -16.27
C THR A 265 1.63 12.06 -16.47
N VAL A 266 2.56 11.72 -15.60
CA VAL A 266 4.00 11.95 -15.79
C VAL A 266 4.66 10.61 -16.17
N LEU A 267 5.54 10.62 -17.16
CA LEU A 267 6.41 9.49 -17.54
C LEU A 267 7.85 9.99 -17.73
N ASP A 268 8.82 9.34 -17.11
CA ASP A 268 10.24 9.74 -17.13
C ASP A 268 10.43 11.24 -16.78
N GLY A 269 9.62 11.74 -15.85
CA GLY A 269 9.62 13.15 -15.42
C GLY A 269 9.00 14.13 -16.42
N ARG A 270 8.35 13.66 -17.48
CA ARG A 270 7.68 14.49 -18.49
C ARG A 270 6.16 14.34 -18.44
N PRO A 271 5.38 15.43 -18.44
CA PRO A 271 3.95 15.37 -18.66
C PRO A 271 3.65 14.63 -19.97
N THR A 272 2.72 13.69 -19.92
CA THR A 272 2.29 12.86 -21.05
C THR A 272 0.78 12.71 -20.97
N VAL A 273 0.10 12.80 -22.11
CA VAL A 273 -1.34 12.56 -22.20
C VAL A 273 -1.60 11.38 -23.12
N PHE A 274 -2.29 10.36 -22.61
CA PHE A 274 -2.84 9.29 -23.43
C PHE A 274 -4.25 9.66 -23.85
N SER A 275 -4.54 9.65 -25.15
CA SER A 275 -5.86 9.93 -25.70
C SER A 275 -6.40 8.70 -26.40
N CYS A 276 -7.58 8.24 -25.99
CA CYS A 276 -8.24 7.06 -26.53
C CYS A 276 -9.52 7.46 -27.28
N SER A 277 -9.63 7.05 -28.55
CA SER A 277 -10.83 7.22 -29.37
C SER A 277 -11.14 5.92 -30.08
N GLY A 278 -12.16 5.21 -29.62
CA GLY A 278 -12.41 3.82 -30.03
C GLY A 278 -11.34 2.89 -29.46
N ASP A 279 -10.74 2.07 -30.32
CA ASP A 279 -9.65 1.15 -29.94
C ASP A 279 -8.24 1.75 -30.12
N GLN A 280 -8.15 2.99 -30.60
CA GLN A 280 -6.87 3.66 -30.84
C GLN A 280 -6.48 4.52 -29.65
N VAL A 281 -5.29 4.24 -29.11
CA VAL A 281 -4.65 5.06 -28.08
C VAL A 281 -3.46 5.80 -28.70
N VAL A 282 -3.44 7.13 -28.55
CA VAL A 282 -2.34 7.99 -28.98
C VAL A 282 -1.71 8.61 -27.75
N ARG A 283 -0.39 8.49 -27.65
CA ARG A 283 0.43 9.14 -26.62
C ARG A 283 0.93 10.49 -27.14
N GLN A 284 0.71 11.56 -26.39
CA GLN A 284 1.13 12.93 -26.68
C GLN A 284 2.04 13.46 -25.57
#